data_AF-A0A359DAZ0-F1
#
_entry.id   AF-A0A359DAZ0-F1
#
_cell.length_a   1.000
_cell.length_b   1.000
_cell.length_c   1.000
_cell.angle_alpha   90.00
_cell.angle_beta   90.00
_cell.angle_gamma   90.00
#
_symmetry.space_group_name_H-M   'P 1'
#
loop_
_entity.id
_entity.type
_entity.pdbx_description
1 polymer ?
#
loop_
_entity_poly.entity_id
_entity_poly.type
_entity_poly.pdbx_seq_one_letter_code
_entity_poly.pdbx_strand_id
1 'polypeptide(L)'
;MTGVLQRIGLAALAAFWLLAGELHAASSLLIWPINPRIEAGEKAAALWLENRGQQPISLQVRVMAWQQAGFTDQLQPQQQVVGSPPVVTVAPGKRQMVRLISMQPAAAHSEQAYRVLVDEMLQPGSEANPQLGVMFQMRYSVPLFVFGAGAALDTGAWAPGKDVRPLSPDLAYRVEEVGGRRYLSVHNRGGAHARLAQVYVRQSDRRVALADGLLGYVLPGAWMRWPLPPAVLASGFTLEALINEQREPLGIPAL
;
A
#
# COMPACT_ATOMS: atom_id res chain seq x y z
N MET A 1 -60.16 30.42 1.44
CA MET A 1 -58.70 30.62 1.30
C MET A 1 -57.86 29.42 1.78
N THR A 2 -58.44 28.22 1.88
CA THR A 2 -57.79 27.01 2.42
C THR A 2 -57.29 26.02 1.34
N GLY A 3 -57.79 26.09 0.11
CA GLY A 3 -57.41 25.15 -0.97
C GLY A 3 -56.17 25.52 -1.80
N VAL A 4 -55.75 26.79 -1.77
CA VAL A 4 -54.59 27.26 -2.57
C VAL A 4 -53.26 26.94 -1.86
N LEU A 5 -53.22 27.05 -0.53
CA LEU A 5 -52.05 26.71 0.29
C LEU A 5 -51.72 25.21 0.24
N GLN A 6 -52.72 24.34 0.11
CA GLN A 6 -52.53 22.89 0.05
C GLN A 6 -51.94 22.42 -1.29
N ARG A 7 -52.25 23.13 -2.40
CA ARG A 7 -51.71 22.83 -3.74
C ARG A 7 -50.27 23.33 -3.93
N ILE A 8 -49.89 24.42 -3.28
CA ILE A 8 -48.51 24.94 -3.29
C ILE A 8 -47.59 24.02 -2.47
N GLY A 9 -48.07 23.46 -1.35
CA GLY A 9 -47.32 22.50 -0.54
C GLY A 9 -46.98 21.18 -1.26
N LEU A 10 -47.92 20.66 -2.07
CA LEU A 10 -47.71 19.44 -2.86
C LEU A 10 -46.75 19.64 -4.04
N ALA A 11 -46.76 20.82 -4.68
CA ALA A 11 -45.82 21.13 -5.76
C ALA A 11 -44.39 21.34 -5.24
N ALA A 12 -44.22 21.93 -4.05
CA ALA A 12 -42.92 22.11 -3.42
C ALA A 12 -42.29 20.77 -2.96
N LEU A 13 -43.12 19.81 -2.52
CA LEU A 13 -42.64 18.47 -2.13
C LEU A 13 -42.20 17.63 -3.34
N ALA A 14 -42.89 17.76 -4.48
CA ALA A 14 -42.50 17.07 -5.73
C ALA A 14 -41.22 17.64 -6.34
N ALA A 15 -40.96 18.95 -6.20
CA ALA A 15 -39.73 19.58 -6.66
C ALA A 15 -38.50 19.19 -5.81
N PHE A 16 -38.69 18.83 -4.54
CA PHE A 16 -37.59 18.40 -3.67
C PHE A 16 -37.12 16.96 -3.97
N TRP A 17 -37.98 16.11 -4.55
CA TRP A 17 -37.60 14.75 -4.96
C TRP A 17 -36.82 14.70 -6.29
N LEU A 18 -36.92 15.74 -7.13
CA LEU A 18 -36.23 15.79 -8.43
C LEU A 18 -34.79 16.34 -8.34
N LEU A 19 -34.34 16.80 -7.17
CA LEU A 19 -32.96 17.27 -6.92
C LEU A 19 -32.10 16.28 -6.15
N ALA A 20 -32.54 15.04 -5.96
CA ALA A 20 -31.65 13.96 -5.54
C ALA A 20 -30.74 13.57 -6.72
N GLY A 21 -29.80 14.45 -7.07
CA GLY A 21 -28.69 14.11 -7.95
C GLY A 21 -27.95 12.93 -7.32
N GLU A 22 -27.88 11.82 -8.03
CA GLU A 22 -27.05 10.70 -7.63
C GLU A 22 -25.60 11.18 -7.56
N LEU A 23 -25.10 11.40 -6.34
CA LEU A 23 -23.68 11.50 -6.08
C LEU A 23 -23.08 10.13 -6.47
N HIS A 24 -22.69 10.01 -7.73
CA HIS A 24 -21.90 8.90 -8.24
C HIS A 24 -20.48 9.02 -7.68
N ALA A 25 -20.31 8.64 -6.42
CA ALA A 25 -19.03 8.63 -5.76
C ALA A 25 -18.33 7.27 -5.98
N ALA A 26 -17.14 7.37 -6.59
CA ALA A 26 -15.97 6.49 -6.50
C ALA A 26 -16.13 4.98 -6.74
N SER A 27 -15.26 4.42 -7.60
CA SER A 27 -15.00 2.98 -7.62
C SER A 27 -14.52 2.52 -6.24
N SER A 28 -15.39 1.80 -5.51
CA SER A 28 -15.09 1.27 -4.18
C SER A 28 -14.54 -0.15 -4.30
N LEU A 29 -13.36 -0.26 -4.93
CA LEU A 29 -12.63 -1.52 -4.99
C LEU A 29 -12.03 -1.85 -3.62
N LEU A 30 -12.43 -2.97 -3.04
CA LEU A 30 -11.77 -3.55 -1.88
C LEU A 30 -10.73 -4.58 -2.34
N ILE A 31 -9.52 -4.46 -1.79
CA ILE A 31 -8.41 -5.37 -2.05
C ILE A 31 -8.01 -6.05 -0.75
N TRP A 32 -7.95 -7.38 -0.75
CA TRP A 32 -7.58 -8.16 0.43
C TRP A 32 -6.77 -9.42 0.07
N PRO A 33 -5.71 -9.78 0.82
CA PRO A 33 -5.11 -9.01 1.92
C PRO A 33 -4.29 -7.82 1.39
N ILE A 34 -3.97 -6.88 2.28
CA ILE A 34 -3.13 -5.70 1.95
C ILE A 34 -1.62 -6.00 1.98
N ASN A 35 -1.22 -7.08 2.66
CA ASN A 35 0.15 -7.58 2.76
C ASN A 35 0.21 -9.06 2.33
N PRO A 36 -0.12 -9.38 1.06
CA PRO A 36 0.02 -10.74 0.56
C PRO A 36 1.49 -11.17 0.58
N ARG A 37 1.71 -12.45 0.89
CA ARG A 37 3.03 -13.08 0.84
C ARG A 37 2.91 -14.50 0.31
N ILE A 38 3.95 -14.99 -0.35
CA ILE A 38 4.10 -16.39 -0.74
C ILE A 38 5.16 -16.97 0.20
N GLU A 39 4.73 -17.85 1.11
CA GLU A 39 5.62 -18.43 2.12
C GLU A 39 6.60 -19.42 1.49
N ALA A 40 7.68 -19.72 2.21
CA ALA A 40 8.63 -20.74 1.79
C ALA A 40 7.93 -22.09 1.56
N GLY A 41 8.06 -22.63 0.35
CA GLY A 41 7.43 -23.90 -0.05
C GLY A 41 6.03 -23.75 -0.66
N GLU A 42 5.40 -22.57 -0.55
CA GLU A 42 4.18 -22.25 -1.27
C GLU A 42 4.47 -21.84 -2.71
N LYS A 43 3.56 -22.19 -3.63
CA LYS A 43 3.68 -21.79 -5.04
C LYS A 43 2.89 -20.54 -5.37
N ALA A 44 1.94 -20.13 -4.52
CA ALA A 44 1.04 -19.04 -4.82
C ALA A 44 0.34 -18.49 -3.58
N ALA A 45 -0.08 -17.22 -3.67
CA ALA A 45 -0.97 -16.55 -2.73
C ALA A 45 -2.25 -16.08 -3.44
N ALA A 46 -3.31 -15.82 -2.68
CA ALA A 46 -4.56 -15.28 -3.19
C ALA A 46 -4.68 -13.78 -2.91
N LEU A 47 -5.11 -13.02 -3.92
CA LEU A 47 -5.51 -11.61 -3.80
C LEU A 47 -6.97 -11.48 -4.25
N TRP A 48 -7.83 -11.01 -3.36
CA TRP A 48 -9.25 -10.81 -3.62
C TRP A 48 -9.51 -9.35 -4.01
N LEU A 49 -10.24 -9.17 -5.10
CA LEU A 49 -10.69 -7.90 -5.64
C LEU A 49 -12.22 -7.87 -5.59
N GLU A 50 -12.80 -7.05 -4.73
CA GLU A 50 -14.24 -6.93 -4.54
C GLU A 50 -14.72 -5.56 -4.98
N ASN A 51 -15.65 -5.53 -5.93
CA ASN A 51 -16.26 -4.30 -6.40
C ASN A 51 -17.46 -3.96 -5.50
N ARG A 52 -17.31 -2.97 -4.60
CA ARG A 52 -18.41 -2.45 -3.78
C ARG A 52 -19.15 -1.29 -4.43
N GLY A 53 -18.82 -0.98 -5.67
CA GLY A 53 -19.43 0.07 -6.47
C GLY A 53 -20.74 -0.41 -7.10
N GLN A 54 -21.41 0.52 -7.78
CA GLN A 54 -22.68 0.27 -8.46
C GLN A 54 -22.53 -0.08 -9.95
N GLN A 55 -21.33 0.06 -10.51
CA GLN A 55 -21.02 -0.22 -11.92
C GLN A 55 -19.93 -1.30 -12.04
N PRO A 56 -19.92 -2.13 -13.09
CA PRO A 56 -18.82 -3.06 -13.34
C PRO A 56 -17.48 -2.34 -13.45
N ILE A 57 -16.42 -2.92 -12.90
CA ILE A 57 -15.05 -2.41 -13.00
C ILE A 57 -14.19 -3.40 -13.77
N SER A 58 -13.45 -2.93 -14.77
CA SER A 58 -12.47 -3.74 -15.48
C SER A 58 -11.07 -3.43 -14.96
N LEU A 59 -10.32 -4.46 -14.62
CA LEU A 59 -9.04 -4.37 -13.92
C LEU A 59 -7.96 -5.13 -14.69
N GLN A 60 -6.79 -4.52 -14.83
CA GLN A 60 -5.56 -5.20 -15.25
C GLN A 60 -4.66 -5.43 -14.04
N VAL A 61 -4.14 -6.64 -13.90
CA VAL A 61 -3.21 -7.02 -12.83
C VAL A 61 -1.84 -7.34 -13.39
N ARG A 62 -0.81 -6.69 -12.83
CA ARG A 62 0.60 -6.91 -13.17
C ARG A 62 1.43 -7.05 -11.91
N VAL A 63 2.43 -7.91 -11.93
CA VAL A 63 3.39 -8.04 -10.82
C VAL A 63 4.75 -7.50 -11.29
N MET A 64 5.26 -6.50 -10.59
CA MET A 64 6.52 -5.83 -10.92
C MET A 64 7.58 -6.20 -9.89
N ALA A 65 8.81 -6.48 -10.32
CA ALA A 65 9.95 -6.58 -9.41
C ALA A 65 10.14 -5.22 -8.74
N TRP A 66 10.29 -5.21 -7.42
CA TRP A 66 10.42 -3.99 -6.65
C TRP A 66 11.80 -3.93 -6.00
N GLN A 67 12.54 -2.90 -6.36
CA GLN A 67 13.85 -2.59 -5.82
C GLN A 67 13.87 -1.15 -5.31
N GLN A 68 14.85 -0.82 -4.48
CA GLN A 68 15.07 0.54 -4.01
C GLN A 68 16.52 0.93 -4.28
N ALA A 69 16.69 1.99 -5.07
CA ALA A 69 18.00 2.53 -5.40
C ALA A 69 17.93 4.05 -5.53
N GLY A 70 18.98 4.73 -5.11
CA GLY A 70 19.02 6.20 -5.10
C GLY A 70 17.89 6.83 -4.26
N PHE A 71 17.50 6.16 -3.17
CA PHE A 71 16.39 6.58 -2.28
C PHE A 71 15.00 6.63 -2.94
N THR A 72 14.80 5.85 -4.01
CA THR A 72 13.52 5.78 -4.75
C THR A 72 13.11 4.34 -4.99
N ASP A 73 11.80 4.12 -5.07
CA ASP A 73 11.24 2.84 -5.52
C ASP A 73 11.43 2.69 -7.03
N GLN A 74 11.93 1.53 -7.46
CA GLN A 74 12.11 1.14 -8.85
C GLN A 74 11.29 -0.11 -9.14
N LEU A 75 10.40 -0.03 -10.14
CA LEU A 75 9.54 -1.12 -10.56
C LEU A 75 9.94 -1.59 -11.95
N GLN A 76 10.27 -2.87 -12.08
CA GLN A 76 10.71 -3.47 -13.34
C GLN A 76 9.79 -4.64 -13.76
N PRO A 77 9.44 -4.76 -15.06
CA PRO A 77 8.75 -5.95 -15.56
C PRO A 77 9.55 -7.22 -15.25
N GLN A 78 8.85 -8.30 -14.91
CA GLN A 78 9.44 -9.59 -14.56
C GLN A 78 8.46 -10.73 -14.84
N GLN A 79 8.95 -11.98 -14.83
CA GLN A 79 8.14 -13.18 -15.09
C GLN A 79 8.25 -14.26 -13.98
N GLN A 80 9.00 -13.98 -12.91
CA GLN A 80 9.16 -14.86 -11.75
C GLN A 80 7.87 -14.98 -10.93
N VAL A 81 7.04 -13.94 -10.91
CA VAL A 81 5.73 -13.94 -10.26
C VAL A 81 4.67 -13.39 -11.20
N VAL A 82 3.53 -14.06 -11.33
CA VAL A 82 2.45 -13.64 -12.23
C VAL A 82 1.11 -13.59 -11.50
N GLY A 83 0.25 -12.64 -11.87
CA GLY A 83 -1.13 -12.58 -11.40
C GLY A 83 -2.08 -13.22 -12.43
N SER A 84 -2.91 -14.16 -11.99
CA SER A 84 -3.88 -14.86 -12.85
C SER A 84 -5.31 -14.81 -12.28
N PRO A 85 -6.32 -14.36 -13.05
CA PRO A 85 -6.21 -13.83 -14.42
C PRO A 85 -5.52 -12.44 -14.44
N PRO A 86 -4.84 -12.07 -15.54
CA PRO A 86 -4.16 -10.77 -15.68
C PRO A 86 -5.13 -9.63 -16.03
N VAL A 87 -6.34 -9.95 -16.50
CA VAL A 87 -7.42 -8.98 -16.74
C VAL A 87 -8.72 -9.58 -16.23
N VAL A 88 -9.52 -8.79 -15.55
CA VAL A 88 -10.84 -9.23 -15.06
C VAL A 88 -11.83 -8.09 -15.01
N THR A 89 -13.09 -8.38 -15.33
CA THR A 89 -14.22 -7.49 -15.06
C THR A 89 -14.98 -8.00 -13.84
N VAL A 90 -15.11 -7.16 -12.82
CA VAL A 90 -15.80 -7.48 -11.57
C VAL A 90 -17.14 -6.73 -11.54
N ALA A 91 -18.24 -7.47 -11.59
CA ALA A 91 -19.58 -6.89 -11.50
C ALA A 91 -19.87 -6.28 -10.11
N PRO A 92 -20.84 -5.37 -9.98
CA PRO A 92 -21.25 -4.78 -8.70
C PRO A 92 -21.54 -5.83 -7.62
N GLY A 93 -20.99 -5.62 -6.42
CA GLY A 93 -21.14 -6.52 -5.28
C GLY A 93 -20.48 -7.88 -5.44
N LYS A 94 -19.68 -8.10 -6.49
CA LYS A 94 -18.95 -9.36 -6.72
C LYS A 94 -17.50 -9.24 -6.31
N ARG A 95 -16.90 -10.40 -6.05
CA ARG A 95 -15.48 -10.57 -5.77
C ARG A 95 -14.84 -11.49 -6.81
N GLN A 96 -13.62 -11.16 -7.19
CA GLN A 96 -12.76 -11.97 -8.02
C GLN A 96 -11.50 -12.34 -7.24
N MET A 97 -11.10 -13.61 -7.33
CA MET A 97 -9.78 -14.04 -6.88
C MET A 97 -8.77 -13.88 -8.01
N VAL A 98 -7.64 -13.26 -7.70
CA VAL A 98 -6.43 -13.25 -8.52
C VAL A 98 -5.37 -14.06 -7.79
N ARG A 99 -4.89 -15.12 -8.43
CA ARG A 99 -3.83 -15.98 -7.91
C ARG A 99 -2.49 -15.37 -8.26
N LEU A 100 -1.69 -15.03 -7.25
CA LEU A 100 -0.31 -14.57 -7.37
C LEU A 100 0.59 -15.81 -7.36
N ILE A 101 1.18 -16.18 -8.47
CA ILE A 101 1.89 -17.45 -8.66
C ILE A 101 3.38 -17.18 -8.82
N SER A 102 4.19 -17.81 -7.98
CA SER A 102 5.63 -17.87 -8.16
C SER A 102 5.97 -18.96 -9.19
N MET A 103 6.52 -18.53 -10.32
CA MET A 103 6.90 -19.39 -11.45
C MET A 103 8.23 -20.11 -11.21
N GLN A 104 9.08 -19.54 -10.36
CA GLN A 104 10.37 -20.09 -9.96
C GLN A 104 10.58 -19.89 -8.47
N PRO A 105 11.12 -20.89 -7.74
CA PRO A 105 11.46 -20.72 -6.33
C PRO A 105 12.38 -19.52 -6.12
N ALA A 106 12.08 -18.69 -5.11
CA ALA A 106 13.01 -17.67 -4.65
C ALA A 106 14.28 -18.31 -4.07
N ALA A 107 15.39 -17.57 -4.09
CA ALA A 107 16.66 -18.04 -3.56
C ALA A 107 16.52 -18.43 -2.07
N ALA A 108 17.13 -19.55 -1.67
CA ALA A 108 17.03 -20.04 -0.29
C ALA A 108 17.45 -18.97 0.72
N HIS A 109 16.77 -18.94 1.87
CA HIS A 109 17.02 -18.01 2.97
C HIS A 109 16.94 -16.52 2.57
N SER A 110 16.14 -16.18 1.56
CA SER A 110 15.96 -14.81 1.08
C SER A 110 14.50 -14.39 1.03
N GLU A 111 14.29 -13.09 1.02
CA GLU A 111 13.03 -12.43 0.69
C GLU A 111 13.19 -11.69 -0.65
N GLN A 112 12.22 -11.84 -1.54
CA GLN A 112 12.11 -11.06 -2.77
C GLN A 112 10.88 -10.15 -2.71
N ALA A 113 11.04 -8.89 -3.13
CA ALA A 113 10.01 -7.87 -3.08
C ALA A 113 9.41 -7.58 -4.46
N TYR A 114 8.09 -7.46 -4.49
CA TYR A 114 7.32 -7.16 -5.68
C TYR A 114 6.22 -6.14 -5.36
N ARG A 115 5.69 -5.51 -6.41
CA ARG A 115 4.43 -4.74 -6.35
C ARG A 115 3.40 -5.36 -7.28
N VAL A 116 2.24 -5.71 -6.75
CA VAL A 116 1.06 -6.04 -7.54
C VAL A 116 0.36 -4.74 -7.89
N LEU A 117 0.43 -4.36 -9.16
CA LEU A 117 -0.29 -3.23 -9.73
C LEU A 117 -1.65 -3.71 -10.19
N VAL A 118 -2.71 -3.08 -9.67
CA VAL A 118 -4.10 -3.30 -10.10
C VAL A 118 -4.59 -1.99 -10.71
N ASP A 119 -4.68 -1.98 -12.03
CA ASP A 119 -5.03 -0.83 -12.85
C ASP A 119 -6.51 -0.89 -13.23
N GLU A 120 -7.26 0.17 -12.96
CA GLU A 120 -8.61 0.35 -13.50
C GLU A 120 -8.53 0.69 -15.00
N MET A 121 -9.20 -0.10 -15.82
CA MET A 121 -9.29 0.08 -17.26
C MET A 121 -10.55 0.86 -17.63
N LEU A 122 -10.42 1.79 -18.58
CA LEU A 122 -11.60 2.42 -19.17
C LEU A 122 -12.45 1.40 -19.92
N GLN A 123 -13.76 1.51 -19.75
CA GLN A 123 -14.70 0.75 -20.57
C GLN A 123 -14.71 1.34 -21.99
N PRO A 124 -14.60 0.50 -23.04
CA PRO A 124 -14.76 0.93 -24.42
C PRO A 124 -16.13 1.63 -24.60
N GLY A 125 -16.15 2.84 -25.16
CA GLY A 125 -17.38 3.62 -25.36
C GLY A 125 -17.76 4.58 -24.22
N SER A 126 -16.95 4.68 -23.16
CA SER A 126 -17.02 5.82 -22.23
C SER A 126 -16.44 7.06 -22.91
N GLU A 127 -17.24 7.73 -23.74
CA GLU A 127 -16.91 9.08 -24.16
C GLU A 127 -16.95 9.96 -22.92
N ALA A 128 -15.79 10.54 -22.57
CA ALA A 128 -15.72 11.57 -21.54
C ALA A 128 -16.60 12.73 -22.02
N ASN A 129 -17.82 12.82 -21.52
CA ASN A 129 -18.71 13.93 -21.86
C ASN A 129 -18.05 15.21 -21.33
N PRO A 130 -17.54 16.11 -22.19
CA PRO A 130 -16.70 17.23 -21.76
C PRO A 130 -17.44 18.24 -20.86
N GLN A 131 -18.76 18.11 -20.73
CA GLN A 131 -19.61 19.00 -19.93
C GLN A 131 -19.76 18.58 -18.46
N LEU A 132 -19.33 17.38 -18.04
CA LEU A 132 -19.55 16.91 -16.67
C LEU A 132 -18.34 16.13 -16.10
N GLY A 133 -17.48 16.85 -15.39
CA GLY A 133 -16.65 16.27 -14.33
C GLY A 133 -15.25 15.75 -14.72
N VAL A 134 -14.40 15.60 -13.70
CA VAL A 134 -13.08 14.98 -13.79
C VAL A 134 -13.25 13.46 -13.63
N MET A 135 -12.78 12.68 -14.59
CA MET A 135 -12.72 11.22 -14.50
C MET A 135 -11.36 10.79 -13.92
N PHE A 136 -11.38 10.02 -12.83
CA PHE A 136 -10.16 9.45 -12.24
C PHE A 136 -10.01 7.99 -12.65
N GLN A 137 -8.81 7.62 -13.09
CA GLN A 137 -8.41 6.22 -13.27
C GLN A 137 -7.53 5.81 -12.11
N MET A 138 -7.95 4.78 -11.39
CA MET A 138 -7.25 4.33 -10.19
C MET A 138 -6.18 3.29 -10.54
N ARG A 139 -4.99 3.44 -9.96
CA ARG A 139 -3.96 2.39 -9.88
C ARG A 139 -3.68 2.09 -8.42
N TYR A 140 -3.94 0.85 -8.02
CA TYR A 140 -3.59 0.35 -6.70
C TYR A 140 -2.25 -0.37 -6.77
N SER A 141 -1.39 -0.16 -5.76
CA SER A 141 -0.06 -0.78 -5.67
C SER A 141 0.08 -1.51 -4.34
N VAL A 142 -0.04 -2.84 -4.39
CA VAL A 142 0.00 -3.72 -3.21
C VAL A 142 1.39 -4.35 -3.09
N PRO A 143 2.04 -4.31 -1.92
CA PRO A 143 3.30 -5.03 -1.72
C PRO A 143 3.07 -6.54 -1.80
N LEU A 144 4.05 -7.27 -2.33
CA LEU A 144 4.08 -8.72 -2.32
C LEU A 144 5.48 -9.18 -1.98
N PHE A 145 5.60 -10.05 -0.99
CA PHE A 145 6.88 -10.64 -0.58
C PHE A 145 6.87 -12.15 -0.83
N VAL A 146 7.96 -12.66 -1.39
CA VAL A 146 8.14 -14.08 -1.68
C VAL A 146 9.34 -14.59 -0.91
N PHE A 147 9.13 -15.61 -0.07
CA PHE A 147 10.17 -16.19 0.76
C PHE A 147 10.74 -17.46 0.11
N GLY A 148 12.06 -17.55 0.00
CA GLY A 148 12.73 -18.74 -0.47
C GLY A 148 12.78 -19.85 0.57
N ALA A 149 13.18 -21.06 0.16
CA ALA A 149 13.28 -22.21 1.04
C ALA A 149 14.06 -21.88 2.33
N GLY A 150 13.53 -22.30 3.48
CA GLY A 150 14.16 -22.08 4.79
C GLY A 150 14.21 -20.61 5.24
N ALA A 151 13.39 -19.72 4.67
CA ALA A 151 13.21 -18.34 5.15
C ALA A 151 11.77 -18.12 5.64
N ALA A 152 11.62 -17.32 6.69
CA ALA A 152 10.32 -16.82 7.14
C ALA A 152 10.49 -15.43 7.74
N LEU A 153 9.49 -14.56 7.60
CA LEU A 153 9.49 -13.27 8.26
C LEU A 153 9.39 -13.46 9.78
N ASP A 154 10.30 -12.83 10.54
CA ASP A 154 10.18 -12.76 11.99
C ASP A 154 9.05 -11.79 12.36
N THR A 155 7.95 -12.34 12.85
CA THR A 155 6.78 -11.59 13.30
C THR A 155 6.70 -11.51 14.82
N GLY A 156 7.62 -12.13 15.56
CA GLY A 156 7.54 -12.29 17.01
C GLY A 156 6.35 -13.13 17.51
N ALA A 157 5.48 -13.64 16.62
CA ALA A 157 4.27 -14.36 16.98
C ALA A 157 4.48 -15.87 17.15
N TRP A 158 5.54 -16.43 16.55
CA TRP A 158 5.84 -17.87 16.59
C TRP A 158 7.34 -18.11 16.39
N ALA A 159 7.91 -19.09 17.11
CA ALA A 159 9.28 -19.56 16.91
C ALA A 159 9.42 -20.55 15.73
N PRO A 160 10.13 -20.18 14.64
CA PRO A 160 10.28 -21.05 13.47
C PRO A 160 10.84 -22.45 13.80
N GLY A 161 10.51 -23.45 12.99
CA GLY A 161 11.10 -24.78 13.09
C GLY A 161 12.63 -24.73 12.88
N LYS A 162 13.35 -25.78 13.30
CA LYS A 162 14.83 -25.83 13.30
C LYS A 162 15.49 -25.53 11.95
N ASP A 163 14.80 -25.78 10.84
CA ASP A 163 15.29 -25.61 9.48
C ASP A 163 14.90 -24.27 8.83
N VAL A 164 14.28 -23.36 9.61
CA VAL A 164 13.81 -22.06 9.14
C VAL A 164 14.65 -20.94 9.75
N ARG A 165 15.24 -20.12 8.89
CA ARG A 165 15.94 -18.90 9.26
C ARG A 165 14.95 -17.75 9.36
N PRO A 166 14.69 -17.17 10.55
CA PRO A 166 13.92 -15.95 10.67
C PRO A 166 14.67 -14.79 9.99
N LEU A 167 13.95 -14.05 9.15
CA LEU A 167 14.43 -12.83 8.53
C LEU A 167 13.77 -11.64 9.22
N SER A 168 14.58 -10.68 9.64
CA SER A 168 14.12 -9.45 10.29
C SER A 168 14.79 -8.24 9.65
N PRO A 169 14.16 -7.06 9.72
CA PRO A 169 14.83 -5.80 9.40
C PRO A 169 15.85 -5.46 10.50
N ASP A 170 16.98 -4.86 10.11
CA ASP A 170 17.96 -4.23 11.00
C ASP A 170 18.13 -2.79 10.54
N LEU A 171 17.43 -1.89 11.20
CA LEU A 171 17.33 -0.50 10.79
C LEU A 171 18.32 0.37 11.54
N ALA A 172 18.88 1.35 10.83
CA ALA A 172 19.58 2.45 11.45
C ALA A 172 19.37 3.73 10.63
N TYR A 173 19.39 4.89 11.28
CA TYR A 173 19.10 6.17 10.63
C TYR A 173 20.23 7.18 10.78
N ARG A 174 20.28 8.15 9.85
CA ARG A 174 21.08 9.36 9.98
C ARG A 174 20.32 10.55 9.40
N VAL A 175 20.71 11.75 9.79
CA VAL A 175 20.23 13.00 9.15
C VAL A 175 21.26 13.45 8.13
N GLU A 176 20.81 13.71 6.91
CA GLU A 176 21.65 14.21 5.82
C GLU A 176 21.17 15.60 5.40
N GLU A 177 22.10 16.49 5.04
CA GLU A 177 21.78 17.78 4.45
C GLU A 177 22.18 17.79 2.98
N VAL A 178 21.21 18.03 2.10
CA VAL A 178 21.42 18.05 0.65
C VAL A 178 20.69 19.27 0.08
N GLY A 179 21.44 20.19 -0.54
CA GLY A 179 20.86 21.39 -1.15
C GLY A 179 20.12 22.30 -0.16
N GLY A 180 20.65 22.44 1.07
CA GLY A 180 20.03 23.24 2.14
C GLY A 180 18.75 22.64 2.73
N ARG A 181 18.42 21.38 2.40
CA ARG A 181 17.30 20.63 2.96
C ARG A 181 17.81 19.45 3.78
N ARG A 182 17.16 19.19 4.91
CA ARG A 182 17.47 18.04 5.77
C ARG A 182 16.59 16.86 5.42
N TYR A 183 17.19 15.67 5.44
CA TYR A 183 16.55 14.40 5.15
C TYR A 183 16.82 13.42 6.29
N LEU A 184 15.79 12.68 6.70
CA LEU A 184 15.94 11.47 7.48
C LEU A 184 16.25 10.33 6.52
N SER A 185 17.47 9.79 6.56
CA SER A 185 17.91 8.66 5.75
C SER A 185 17.96 7.41 6.62
N VAL A 186 17.24 6.36 6.23
CA VAL A 186 17.14 5.09 6.93
C VAL A 186 17.73 3.99 6.06
N HIS A 187 18.60 3.18 6.66
CA HIS A 187 19.22 2.01 6.06
C HIS A 187 18.65 0.75 6.69
N ASN A 188 18.33 -0.25 5.87
CA ASN A 188 18.01 -1.58 6.35
C ASN A 188 19.16 -2.55 6.02
N ARG A 189 19.91 -2.94 7.05
CA ARG A 189 20.99 -3.96 6.97
C ARG A 189 20.45 -5.38 7.15
N GLY A 190 19.17 -5.53 7.45
CA GLY A 190 18.52 -6.78 7.75
C GLY A 190 18.17 -7.59 6.49
N GLY A 191 17.70 -8.82 6.73
CA GLY A 191 17.33 -9.77 5.68
C GLY A 191 15.87 -9.69 5.22
N ALA A 192 15.03 -8.88 5.89
CA ALA A 192 13.63 -8.68 5.54
C ALA A 192 13.31 -7.19 5.37
N HIS A 193 12.28 -6.88 4.60
CA HIS A 193 11.76 -5.53 4.48
C HIS A 193 11.33 -4.96 5.84
N ALA A 194 11.40 -3.63 5.94
CA ALA A 194 10.74 -2.86 6.98
C ALA A 194 9.63 -2.02 6.35
N ARG A 195 8.41 -2.13 6.87
CA ARG A 195 7.29 -1.21 6.65
C ARG A 195 7.26 -0.24 7.83
N LEU A 196 7.58 1.02 7.58
CA LEU A 196 7.61 2.07 8.60
C LEU A 196 6.27 2.80 8.63
N ALA A 197 5.56 2.71 9.74
CA ALA A 197 4.31 3.43 9.97
C ALA A 197 4.32 4.12 11.34
N GLN A 198 3.47 5.13 11.54
CA GLN A 198 3.39 5.91 12.78
C GLN A 198 4.79 6.32 13.27
N VAL A 199 5.50 7.04 12.40
CA VAL A 199 6.90 7.40 12.62
C VAL A 199 6.96 8.73 13.36
N TYR A 200 7.74 8.78 14.42
CA TYR A 200 7.90 9.98 15.22
C TYR A 200 9.31 10.11 15.76
N VAL A 201 9.65 11.36 16.06
CA VAL A 201 10.90 11.75 16.66
C VAL A 201 10.64 12.14 18.10
N ARG A 202 11.41 11.59 19.04
CA ARG A 202 11.38 11.98 20.44
C ARG A 202 12.63 12.80 20.76
N GLN A 203 12.41 14.02 21.23
CA GLN A 203 13.46 14.98 21.57
C GLN A 203 13.13 15.63 22.90
N SER A 204 13.94 15.33 23.91
CA SER A 204 13.60 15.65 25.31
C SER A 204 12.19 15.14 25.63
N ASP A 205 11.31 15.97 26.18
CA ASP A 205 9.91 15.61 26.49
C ASP A 205 8.93 15.81 25.32
N ARG A 206 9.41 16.16 24.12
CA ARG A 206 8.57 16.40 22.94
C ARG A 206 8.59 15.21 21.99
N ARG A 207 7.40 14.78 21.59
CA ARG A 207 7.17 13.80 20.52
C ARG A 207 6.64 14.53 19.28
N VAL A 208 7.38 14.47 18.18
CA VAL A 208 7.02 15.10 16.90
C VAL A 208 6.71 14.01 15.89
N ALA A 209 5.49 13.97 15.36
CA ALA A 209 5.11 13.03 14.31
C ALA A 209 5.80 13.41 12.99
N LEU A 210 6.45 12.43 12.36
CA LEU A 210 6.92 12.52 10.97
C LEU A 210 5.88 11.96 10.01
N ALA A 211 5.13 10.94 10.42
CA ALA A 211 4.00 10.38 9.69
C ALA A 211 3.04 9.67 10.65
N ASP A 212 1.75 10.03 10.62
CA ASP A 212 0.70 9.35 11.41
C ASP A 212 0.27 8.01 10.78
N GLY A 213 0.56 7.81 9.50
CA GLY A 213 0.26 6.59 8.75
C GLY A 213 1.53 5.89 8.26
N LEU A 214 1.45 5.25 7.09
CA LEU A 214 2.62 4.69 6.41
C LEU A 214 3.56 5.82 5.98
N LEU A 215 4.81 5.78 6.45
CA LEU A 215 5.89 6.63 5.94
C LEU A 215 6.47 6.03 4.64
N GLY A 216 6.69 4.72 4.64
CA GLY A 216 7.21 3.99 3.50
C GLY A 216 7.82 2.66 3.88
N TYR A 217 8.58 2.09 2.95
CA TYR A 217 9.28 0.83 3.14
C TYR A 217 10.77 1.00 2.97
N VAL A 218 11.56 0.16 3.64
CA VAL A 218 13.01 0.02 3.42
C VAL A 218 13.30 -1.46 3.17
N LEU A 219 13.60 -1.80 1.91
CA LEU A 219 13.90 -3.17 1.49
C LEU A 219 15.26 -3.64 2.04
N PRO A 220 15.52 -4.96 2.10
CA PRO A 220 16.81 -5.50 2.53
C PRO A 220 17.99 -4.86 1.79
N GLY A 221 18.99 -4.38 2.53
CA GLY A 221 20.18 -3.71 2.01
C GLY A 221 19.95 -2.31 1.42
N ALA A 222 18.71 -1.81 1.41
CA ALA A 222 18.39 -0.55 0.75
C ALA A 222 18.45 0.65 1.70
N TRP A 223 18.67 1.81 1.09
CA TRP A 223 18.52 3.12 1.71
C TRP A 223 17.28 3.83 1.19
N MET A 224 16.52 4.44 2.08
CA MET A 224 15.43 5.36 1.76
C MET A 224 15.57 6.64 2.56
N ARG A 225 15.05 7.75 2.03
CA ARG A 225 15.08 9.03 2.74
C ARG A 225 13.79 9.81 2.58
N TRP A 226 13.44 10.56 3.61
CA TRP A 226 12.29 11.45 3.62
C TRP A 226 12.70 12.84 4.09
N PRO A 227 12.07 13.92 3.60
CA PRO A 227 12.34 15.26 4.12
C PRO A 227 12.10 15.32 5.63
N LEU A 228 13.06 15.86 6.37
CA LEU A 228 12.91 16.09 7.80
C LEU A 228 12.28 17.47 8.03
N PRO A 229 11.15 17.58 8.75
CA PRO A 229 10.52 18.85 9.04
C PRO A 229 11.47 19.83 9.74
N PRO A 230 11.46 21.13 9.41
CA PRO A 230 12.38 22.11 10.01
C PRO A 230 12.32 22.18 11.54
N ALA A 231 11.15 21.87 12.13
CA ALA A 231 10.92 21.87 13.57
C ALA A 231 11.69 20.78 14.33
N VAL A 232 12.17 19.74 13.65
CA VAL A 232 12.98 18.68 14.27
C VAL A 232 14.45 19.09 14.24
N LEU A 233 15.17 19.01 15.36
CA LEU A 233 16.60 19.30 15.37
C LEU A 233 17.39 18.20 14.62
N ALA A 234 18.59 18.54 14.12
CA ALA A 234 19.40 17.61 13.35
C ALA A 234 20.02 16.47 14.19
N SER A 235 20.08 16.64 15.52
CA SER A 235 20.67 15.69 16.46
C SER A 235 19.91 15.68 17.79
N GLY A 236 20.28 14.75 18.68
CA GLY A 236 19.72 14.69 20.03
C GLY A 236 18.26 14.24 20.05
N PHE A 237 17.88 13.34 19.16
CA PHE A 237 16.55 12.75 19.12
C PHE A 237 16.65 11.24 18.93
N THR A 238 15.62 10.51 19.35
CA THR A 238 15.43 9.10 19.00
C THR A 238 14.33 8.98 17.93
N LEU A 239 14.55 8.11 16.95
CA LEU A 239 13.55 7.77 15.95
C LEU A 239 12.77 6.56 16.43
N GLU A 240 11.44 6.62 16.37
CA GLU A 240 10.57 5.51 16.72
C GLU A 240 9.52 5.28 15.62
N ALA A 241 9.20 4.03 15.34
CA ALA A 241 8.24 3.64 14.31
C ALA A 241 7.55 2.31 14.63
N LEU A 242 6.30 2.14 14.19
CA LEU A 242 5.74 0.80 14.01
C LEU A 242 6.42 0.14 12.82
N ILE A 243 7.04 -1.01 13.05
CA ILE A 243 7.76 -1.77 12.04
C ILE A 243 6.97 -3.04 11.73
N ASN A 244 6.61 -3.22 10.45
CA ASN A 244 5.88 -4.39 9.96
C ASN A 244 4.55 -4.61 10.73
N GLU A 245 4.39 -5.76 11.37
CA GLU A 245 3.19 -6.19 12.11
C GLU A 245 3.34 -6.02 13.64
N GLN A 246 4.38 -5.31 14.09
CA GLN A 246 4.58 -5.05 15.51
C GLN A 246 3.48 -4.12 16.05
N ARG A 247 3.05 -4.39 17.29
CA ARG A 247 1.95 -3.67 17.95
C ARG A 247 2.39 -2.37 18.64
N GLU A 248 3.66 -2.29 18.99
CA GLU A 248 4.25 -1.15 19.69
C GLU A 248 5.39 -0.57 18.84
N PRO A 249 5.56 0.76 18.82
CA PRO A 249 6.66 1.36 18.11
C PRO A 249 8.00 0.96 18.72
N LEU A 250 8.99 0.70 17.87
CA LEU A 250 10.36 0.42 18.28
C LEU A 250 11.28 1.60 17.99
N GLY A 251 12.27 1.78 18.85
CA GLY A 251 13.38 2.69 18.61
C GLY A 251 14.27 2.18 17.48
N ILE A 252 14.53 3.04 16.50
CA ILE A 252 15.51 2.80 15.46
C ILE A 252 16.80 3.51 15.91
N PRO A 253 17.95 2.81 15.99
CA PRO A 253 19.21 3.42 16.40
C PRO A 253 19.75 4.41 15.35
N ALA A 254 20.47 5.43 15.81
CA ALA A 254 21.28 6.26 14.92
C ALA A 254 22.48 5.46 14.40
N LEU A 255 22.92 5.78 13.17
CA LEU A 255 24.15 5.30 12.55
C LEU A 255 25.39 6.01 13.09
#